data_AF-A0A8T0L0T8-F1
#
_entry.id   AF-A0A8T0L0T8-F1
#
_cell.length_a   1.000
_cell.length_b   1.000
_cell.length_c   1.000
_cell.angle_alpha   90.00
_cell.angle_beta   90.00
_cell.angle_gamma   90.00
#
_symmetry.space_group_name_H-M   'P 1'
#
loop_
_entity.id
_entity.type
_entity.pdbx_description
1 polymer ?
#
loop_
_entity_poly.entity_id
_entity_poly.type
_entity_poly.pdbx_seq_one_letter_code
_entity_poly.pdbx_strand_id
1 'polypeptide(L)'
;MAVMGKAKEAGLPLMKLIKLRGMPILQQLHLEERLLRTSSDNWCLINDGTNSPAIVMGLSGKLSELVEVKPVLQDRIPIIKRFTGGGTVVVDHDTIFVTLICNKDAVSNVQPFPRSIMSWSGLLYSEVFKGLADFHLRENDYVLGDRKFGGNAQSITKNRWVHHTSFLWDYDVKNMSYLKLPAKVPQYRLRRSHMDFICRMKEYLPRSDFIERTIKALDGQFSVKSISLESIDKKGRESLKKSEKRASEAVLESCTASCDSNETTVENF
;
A
#
# COMPACT_ATOMS: atom_id res chain seq x y z
N MET A 1 19.54 -46.94 3.97
CA MET A 1 19.27 -45.92 5.00
C MET A 1 18.60 -44.73 4.34
N ALA A 2 17.27 -44.65 4.42
CA ALA A 2 16.52 -43.51 3.92
C ALA A 2 16.37 -42.50 5.06
N VAL A 3 16.95 -41.31 4.91
CA VAL A 3 16.72 -40.19 5.81
C VAL A 3 15.36 -39.60 5.45
N MET A 4 14.30 -40.11 6.09
CA MET A 4 12.99 -39.48 6.08
C MET A 4 13.13 -38.11 6.76
N GLY A 5 13.12 -37.05 5.95
CA GLY A 5 12.96 -35.68 6.43
C GLY A 5 11.64 -35.59 7.20
N LYS A 6 11.73 -35.31 8.50
CA LYS A 6 10.58 -34.96 9.32
C LYS A 6 9.93 -33.71 8.72
N ALA A 7 8.80 -33.87 8.05
CA ALA A 7 7.88 -32.77 7.82
C ALA A 7 7.45 -32.27 9.20
N LYS A 8 7.95 -31.10 9.61
CA LYS A 8 7.39 -30.40 10.78
C LYS A 8 5.97 -30.00 10.38
N GLU A 9 4.97 -30.58 11.03
CA GLU A 9 3.68 -29.94 11.23
C GLU A 9 3.92 -28.66 12.04
N ALA A 10 4.38 -27.60 11.36
CA ALA A 10 4.43 -26.26 11.93
C ALA A 10 3.04 -25.65 11.73
N GLY A 11 2.38 -25.27 12.82
CA GLY A 11 1.11 -24.54 12.75
C GLY A 11 1.20 -23.29 11.88
N LEU A 12 0.04 -22.76 11.48
CA LEU A 12 -0.04 -21.58 10.62
C LEU A 12 0.81 -20.42 11.20
N PRO A 13 1.54 -19.66 10.36
CA PRO A 13 2.32 -18.53 10.81
C PRO A 13 1.42 -17.48 11.47
N LEU A 14 1.92 -16.82 12.53
CA LEU A 14 1.18 -15.78 13.22
C LEU A 14 1.08 -14.52 12.33
N MET A 15 -0.11 -13.94 12.23
CA MET A 15 -0.39 -12.65 11.61
C MET A 15 -0.97 -11.69 12.65
N LYS A 16 -0.28 -10.59 12.93
CA LYS A 16 -0.77 -9.54 13.83
C LYS A 16 -1.69 -8.60 13.07
N LEU A 17 -2.96 -8.56 13.45
CA LEU A 17 -3.98 -7.72 12.82
C LEU A 17 -4.18 -6.42 13.60
N ILE A 18 -4.09 -5.29 12.90
CA ILE A 18 -4.46 -3.97 13.41
C ILE A 18 -5.63 -3.46 12.58
N LYS A 19 -6.73 -3.13 13.26
CA LYS A 19 -7.87 -2.44 12.66
C LYS A 19 -7.81 -0.96 13.02
N LEU A 20 -7.82 -0.12 12.01
CA LEU A 20 -7.77 1.33 12.08
C LEU A 20 -9.03 1.89 11.41
N ARG A 21 -9.42 3.09 11.83
CA ARG A 21 -10.56 3.80 11.23
C ARG A 21 -10.18 5.26 11.07
N GLY A 22 -10.14 5.73 9.82
CA GLY A 22 -9.83 7.13 9.52
C GLY A 22 -8.40 7.54 9.89
N MET A 23 -7.44 6.62 10.03
CA MET A 23 -6.05 7.04 10.28
C MET A 23 -5.55 7.85 9.08
N PRO A 24 -4.93 9.03 9.29
CA PRO A 24 -4.36 9.81 8.20
C PRO A 24 -3.36 8.97 7.39
N ILE A 25 -3.51 8.95 6.07
CA ILE A 25 -2.72 8.06 5.21
C ILE A 25 -1.20 8.23 5.37
N LEU A 26 -0.70 9.45 5.64
CA LEU A 26 0.72 9.67 5.93
C LEU A 26 1.19 8.91 7.18
N GLN A 27 0.38 8.90 8.24
CA GLN A 27 0.70 8.18 9.48
C GLN A 27 0.69 6.66 9.25
N GLN A 28 -0.29 6.17 8.48
CA GLN A 28 -0.33 4.76 8.09
C GLN A 28 0.93 4.37 7.30
N LEU A 29 1.34 5.15 6.31
CA LEU A 29 2.54 4.88 5.51
C LEU A 29 3.81 4.84 6.37
N HIS A 30 3.96 5.75 7.34
CA HIS A 30 5.07 5.72 8.29
C HIS A 30 5.03 4.48 9.19
N LEU A 31 3.83 4.06 9.63
CA LEU A 31 3.68 2.83 10.40
C LEU A 31 4.06 1.60 9.58
N GLU A 32 3.60 1.49 8.34
CA GLU A 32 3.93 0.41 7.42
C GLU A 32 5.44 0.30 7.19
N GLU A 33 6.09 1.42 6.87
CA GLU A 33 7.54 1.45 6.65
C GLU A 33 8.32 1.07 7.91
N ARG A 34 7.93 1.61 9.07
CA ARG A 34 8.53 1.25 10.35
C ARG A 34 8.41 -0.25 10.61
N LEU A 35 7.20 -0.80 10.50
CA LEU A 35 6.95 -2.22 10.71
C LEU A 35 7.73 -3.09 9.72
N LEU A 36 7.84 -2.70 8.45
CA LEU A 36 8.65 -3.40 7.44
C LEU A 36 10.14 -3.43 7.82
N ARG A 37 10.67 -2.31 8.34
CA ARG A 37 12.10 -2.16 8.63
C ARG A 37 12.55 -2.69 9.99
N THR A 38 11.68 -2.65 11.01
CA THR A 38 12.10 -2.88 12.40
C THR A 38 11.44 -4.09 13.07
N SER A 39 10.33 -4.61 12.56
CA SER A 39 9.66 -5.80 13.12
C SER A 39 10.10 -7.09 12.41
N SER A 40 10.03 -8.21 13.12
CA SER A 40 10.16 -9.57 12.58
C SER A 40 8.82 -10.32 12.51
N ASP A 41 7.71 -9.73 12.95
CA ASP A 41 6.39 -10.37 12.90
C ASP A 41 5.72 -10.21 11.53
N ASN A 42 4.70 -11.00 11.22
CA ASN A 42 3.81 -10.69 10.09
C ASN A 42 2.69 -9.76 10.54
N TRP A 43 2.28 -8.82 9.69
CA TRP A 43 1.29 -7.80 10.00
C TRP A 43 0.22 -7.69 8.92
N CYS A 44 -1.02 -7.56 9.35
CA CYS A 44 -2.13 -7.08 8.54
C CYS A 44 -2.64 -5.77 9.14
N LEU A 45 -2.62 -4.70 8.36
CA LEU A 45 -3.25 -3.44 8.72
C LEU A 45 -4.47 -3.26 7.84
N ILE A 46 -5.62 -2.99 8.45
CA ILE A 46 -6.84 -2.61 7.74
C ILE A 46 -7.22 -1.22 8.24
N ASN A 47 -7.19 -0.22 7.36
CA ASN A 47 -7.64 1.13 7.68
C ASN A 47 -8.90 1.46 6.88
N ASP A 48 -10.00 1.65 7.61
CA ASP A 48 -11.28 2.03 7.03
C ASP A 48 -11.34 3.55 6.84
N GLY A 49 -10.92 4.01 5.66
CA GLY A 49 -10.86 5.43 5.30
C GLY A 49 -9.60 6.15 5.78
N THR A 50 -9.28 7.26 5.11
CA THR A 50 -8.45 8.34 5.68
C THR A 50 -9.34 9.56 5.89
N ASN A 51 -9.19 10.24 7.01
CA ASN A 51 -10.04 11.36 7.44
C ASN A 51 -9.89 12.64 6.60
N SER A 52 -8.89 12.72 5.72
CA SER A 52 -8.74 13.83 4.78
C SER A 52 -8.27 13.31 3.42
N PRO A 53 -8.77 13.90 2.31
CA PRO A 53 -8.33 13.52 0.97
C PRO A 53 -6.84 13.84 0.80
N ALA A 54 -6.12 13.00 0.06
CA ALA A 54 -4.72 13.20 -0.26
C ALA A 54 -4.35 12.54 -1.59
N ILE A 55 -3.33 13.08 -2.25
CA ILE A 55 -2.69 12.45 -3.41
C ILE A 55 -1.48 11.67 -2.91
N VAL A 56 -1.48 10.35 -3.16
CA VAL A 56 -0.36 9.47 -2.80
C VAL A 56 0.37 9.04 -4.07
N MET A 57 1.56 9.60 -4.26
CA MET A 57 2.46 9.31 -5.36
C MET A 57 3.41 8.16 -5.04
N GLY A 58 3.72 7.34 -6.05
CA GLY A 58 4.80 6.35 -5.95
C GLY A 58 6.17 7.02 -5.83
N LEU A 59 7.15 6.28 -5.29
CA LEU A 59 8.49 6.78 -4.98
C LEU A 59 9.16 7.53 -6.15
N SER A 60 9.08 6.97 -7.35
CA SER A 60 9.67 7.53 -8.58
C SER A 60 8.75 8.49 -9.34
N GLY A 61 7.55 8.77 -8.81
CA GLY A 61 6.58 9.65 -9.45
C GLY A 61 7.06 11.10 -9.50
N LYS A 62 6.84 11.75 -10.65
CA LYS A 62 7.11 13.19 -10.84
C LYS A 62 5.80 13.96 -10.82
N LEU A 63 5.79 15.06 -10.06
CA LEU A 63 4.57 15.83 -9.81
C LEU A 63 3.99 16.42 -11.11
N SER A 64 4.86 17.02 -11.92
CA SER A 64 4.49 17.67 -13.19
C SER A 64 3.85 16.71 -14.19
N GLU A 65 4.19 15.42 -14.14
CA GLU A 65 3.70 14.39 -15.07
C GLU A 65 2.38 13.75 -14.60
N LEU A 66 2.11 13.74 -13.30
CA LEU A 66 1.04 12.91 -12.72
C LEU A 66 -0.10 13.72 -12.08
N VAL A 67 0.11 15.00 -11.80
CA VAL A 67 -0.84 15.81 -11.01
C VAL A 67 -1.15 17.13 -11.71
N GLU A 68 -2.43 17.51 -11.68
CA GLU A 68 -2.89 18.85 -12.03
C GLU A 68 -2.62 19.82 -10.88
N VAL A 69 -1.46 20.47 -10.91
CA VAL A 69 -0.92 21.24 -9.78
C VAL A 69 -1.83 22.43 -9.37
N LYS A 70 -2.39 23.16 -10.33
CA LYS A 70 -3.21 24.35 -10.05
C LYS A 70 -4.45 24.05 -9.18
N PRO A 71 -5.36 23.13 -9.57
CA PRO A 71 -6.54 22.82 -8.76
C PRO A 71 -6.16 22.19 -7.41
N VAL A 72 -5.12 21.36 -7.37
CA VAL A 72 -4.61 20.74 -6.13
C VAL A 72 -4.15 21.77 -5.11
N LEU A 73 -3.44 22.81 -5.56
CA LEU A 73 -3.00 23.91 -4.70
C LEU A 73 -4.19 24.77 -4.21
N GLN A 74 -5.15 25.07 -5.09
CA GLN A 74 -6.36 25.82 -4.72
C GLN A 74 -7.17 25.10 -3.64
N ASP A 75 -7.38 23.80 -3.81
CA ASP A 75 -8.15 22.96 -2.88
C ASP A 75 -7.32 22.48 -1.68
N ARG A 76 -6.03 22.84 -1.62
CA ARG A 76 -5.08 22.49 -0.55
C ARG A 76 -4.98 20.98 -0.28
N ILE A 77 -5.01 20.18 -1.33
CA ILE A 77 -4.91 18.72 -1.22
C ILE A 77 -3.46 18.32 -0.93
N PRO A 78 -3.17 17.62 0.18
CA PRO A 78 -1.83 17.14 0.49
C PRO A 78 -1.31 16.19 -0.58
N ILE A 79 -0.02 16.33 -0.91
CA ILE A 79 0.68 15.43 -1.82
C ILE A 79 1.76 14.69 -1.06
N ILE A 80 1.69 13.37 -1.06
CA ILE A 80 2.54 12.47 -0.28
C ILE A 80 3.29 11.54 -1.24
N LYS A 81 4.60 11.40 -1.08
CA LYS A 81 5.37 10.31 -1.71
C LYS A 81 5.47 9.14 -0.76
N ARG A 82 5.01 7.95 -1.20
CA ARG A 82 5.15 6.72 -0.43
C ARG A 82 6.50 6.03 -0.70
N PHE A 83 6.90 5.16 0.23
CA PHE A 83 8.15 4.39 0.17
C PHE A 83 8.13 3.21 -0.80
N THR A 84 6.99 2.94 -1.46
CA THR A 84 6.83 1.90 -2.49
C THR A 84 6.75 2.50 -3.90
N GLY A 85 7.07 1.69 -4.91
CA GLY A 85 6.92 2.08 -6.32
C GLY A 85 5.47 2.10 -6.80
N GLY A 86 5.25 2.23 -8.11
CA GLY A 86 3.92 2.21 -8.74
C GLY A 86 3.33 3.59 -9.03
N GLY A 87 2.05 3.62 -9.40
CA GLY A 87 1.36 4.84 -9.85
C GLY A 87 0.96 5.80 -8.73
N THR A 88 0.19 6.82 -9.11
CA THR A 88 -0.39 7.83 -8.20
C THR A 88 -1.88 7.54 -8.01
N VAL A 89 -2.36 7.72 -6.79
CA VAL A 89 -3.78 7.58 -6.43
C VAL A 89 -4.26 8.79 -5.64
N VAL A 90 -5.54 9.11 -5.75
CA VAL A 90 -6.24 9.99 -4.80
C VAL A 90 -6.97 9.09 -3.83
N VAL A 91 -6.88 9.40 -2.55
CA VAL A 91 -7.47 8.61 -1.47
C VAL A 91 -8.15 9.51 -0.46
N ASP A 92 -9.20 9.02 0.16
CA ASP A 92 -10.04 9.75 1.10
C ASP A 92 -10.78 8.79 2.05
N HIS A 93 -11.85 9.27 2.68
CA HIS A 93 -12.70 8.45 3.55
C HIS A 93 -13.40 7.30 2.80
N ASP A 94 -13.48 7.37 1.47
CA ASP A 94 -14.01 6.38 0.54
C ASP A 94 -12.96 5.43 -0.04
N THR A 95 -11.81 5.34 0.63
CA THR A 95 -10.79 4.33 0.36
C THR A 95 -10.60 3.41 1.56
N ILE A 96 -10.68 2.09 1.36
CA ILE A 96 -10.20 1.13 2.36
C ILE A 96 -8.77 0.73 2.01
N PHE A 97 -7.90 0.69 3.01
CA PHE A 97 -6.53 0.22 2.82
C PHE A 97 -6.34 -1.12 3.51
N VAL A 98 -5.72 -2.06 2.81
CA VAL A 98 -5.23 -3.31 3.41
C VAL A 98 -3.76 -3.45 3.11
N THR A 99 -2.96 -3.66 4.16
CA THR A 99 -1.52 -3.85 4.06
C THR A 99 -1.13 -5.17 4.68
N LEU A 100 -0.38 -5.97 3.93
CA LEU A 100 0.18 -7.25 4.32
C LEU A 100 1.70 -7.13 4.36
N ILE A 101 2.29 -7.24 5.55
CA ILE A 101 3.74 -7.26 5.75
C ILE A 101 4.12 -8.66 6.19
N CYS A 102 4.86 -9.39 5.36
CA CYS A 102 5.18 -10.79 5.62
C CYS A 102 6.69 -11.03 5.58
N ASN A 103 7.14 -11.97 6.41
CA ASN A 103 8.43 -12.62 6.23
C ASN A 103 8.38 -13.46 4.95
N LYS A 104 9.49 -13.52 4.20
CA LYS A 104 9.57 -14.26 2.94
C LYS A 104 9.18 -15.73 3.06
N ASP A 105 9.43 -16.34 4.22
CA ASP A 105 9.17 -17.76 4.49
C ASP A 105 7.82 -17.99 5.21
N ALA A 106 7.07 -16.92 5.51
CA ALA A 106 5.77 -17.01 6.18
C ALA A 106 4.64 -17.45 5.23
N VAL A 107 4.86 -17.39 3.92
CA VAL A 107 3.88 -17.83 2.94
C VAL A 107 4.54 -18.84 2.02
N SER A 108 4.10 -20.09 2.09
CA SER A 108 4.67 -21.16 1.27
C SER A 108 4.53 -20.85 -0.21
N ASN A 109 5.60 -21.12 -0.96
CA ASN A 109 5.66 -20.94 -2.42
C ASN A 109 5.51 -19.50 -2.93
N VAL A 110 5.61 -18.48 -2.06
CA VAL A 110 5.63 -17.07 -2.49
C VAL A 110 7.07 -16.57 -2.53
N GLN A 111 7.54 -16.30 -3.74
CA GLN A 111 8.84 -15.70 -3.95
C GLN A 111 8.77 -14.18 -3.72
N PRO A 112 9.83 -13.54 -3.19
CA PRO A 112 9.82 -12.12 -2.85
C PRO A 112 10.02 -11.25 -4.10
N PHE A 113 9.11 -11.33 -5.07
CA PHE A 113 9.03 -10.43 -6.22
C PHE A 113 7.56 -10.07 -6.52
N PRO A 114 7.29 -8.91 -7.17
CA PRO A 114 5.95 -8.34 -7.22
C PRO A 114 4.88 -9.29 -7.76
N ARG A 115 5.16 -10.00 -8.86
CA ARG A 115 4.18 -10.88 -9.50
C ARG A 115 3.78 -12.08 -8.63
N SER A 116 4.73 -12.70 -7.92
CA SER A 116 4.43 -13.82 -7.03
C SER A 116 3.59 -13.37 -5.83
N ILE A 117 3.94 -12.23 -5.23
CA ILE A 117 3.20 -11.64 -4.12
C ILE A 117 1.77 -11.29 -4.55
N MET A 118 1.62 -10.64 -5.72
CA MET A 118 0.31 -10.30 -6.29
C MET A 118 -0.55 -11.52 -6.58
N SER A 119 0.05 -12.58 -7.13
CA SER A 119 -0.69 -13.81 -7.44
C SER A 119 -1.24 -14.46 -6.18
N TRP A 120 -0.42 -14.49 -5.12
CA TRP A 120 -0.84 -14.97 -3.81
C TRP A 120 -1.96 -14.13 -3.18
N SER A 121 -1.80 -12.81 -3.14
CA SER A 121 -2.84 -11.93 -2.59
C SER A 121 -4.10 -11.95 -3.45
N GLY A 122 -3.98 -12.19 -4.75
CA GLY A 122 -5.11 -12.46 -5.65
C GLY A 122 -5.91 -13.70 -5.23
N LEU A 123 -5.24 -14.80 -4.87
CA LEU A 123 -5.94 -15.98 -4.34
C LEU A 123 -6.64 -15.70 -3.00
N LEU A 124 -6.01 -14.91 -2.13
CA LEU A 124 -6.61 -14.49 -0.86
C LEU A 124 -7.89 -13.67 -1.11
N TYR A 125 -7.84 -12.66 -1.97
CA TYR A 125 -9.01 -11.83 -2.28
C TYR A 125 -10.06 -12.54 -3.14
N SER A 126 -9.68 -13.56 -3.92
CA SER A 126 -10.65 -14.43 -4.61
C SER A 126 -11.63 -15.08 -3.61
N GLU A 127 -11.16 -15.50 -2.43
CA GLU A 127 -12.06 -16.03 -1.39
C GLU A 127 -12.91 -14.93 -0.74
N VAL A 128 -12.43 -13.69 -0.67
CA VAL A 128 -13.21 -12.53 -0.17
C VAL A 128 -14.43 -12.28 -1.06
N PHE A 129 -14.25 -12.28 -2.37
CA PHE A 129 -15.30 -11.99 -3.35
C PHE A 129 -16.08 -13.20 -3.85
N LYS A 130 -15.77 -14.40 -3.36
CA LYS A 130 -16.42 -15.64 -3.76
C LYS A 130 -17.94 -15.58 -3.54
N GLY A 131 -18.68 -15.84 -4.62
CA GLY A 131 -20.14 -15.78 -4.65
C GLY A 131 -20.73 -14.36 -4.63
N LEU A 132 -19.91 -13.31 -4.67
CA LEU A 132 -20.35 -11.91 -4.68
C LEU A 132 -20.08 -11.21 -6.01
N ALA A 133 -18.88 -11.39 -6.57
CA ALA A 133 -18.47 -10.67 -7.77
C ALA A 133 -17.39 -11.44 -8.55
N ASP A 134 -17.24 -11.12 -9.83
CA ASP A 134 -16.26 -11.71 -10.74
C ASP A 134 -14.86 -11.10 -10.52
N PHE A 135 -14.22 -11.47 -9.41
CA PHE A 135 -12.91 -10.94 -9.03
C PHE A 135 -11.76 -11.54 -9.86
N HIS A 136 -10.87 -10.67 -10.34
CA HIS A 136 -9.61 -11.09 -10.97
C HIS A 136 -8.42 -10.22 -10.57
N LEU A 137 -7.23 -10.81 -10.64
CA LEU A 137 -5.98 -10.08 -10.73
C LEU A 137 -5.67 -9.82 -12.21
N ARG A 138 -5.60 -8.55 -12.63
CA ARG A 138 -5.16 -8.17 -13.98
C ARG A 138 -3.98 -7.21 -13.93
N GLU A 139 -2.86 -7.63 -14.50
CA GLU A 139 -1.57 -6.93 -14.40
C GLU A 139 -1.19 -6.63 -12.93
N ASN A 140 -1.35 -5.37 -12.50
CA ASN A 140 -1.07 -4.90 -11.13
C ASN A 140 -2.33 -4.44 -10.40
N ASP A 141 -3.51 -4.73 -10.93
CA ASP A 141 -4.79 -4.23 -10.45
C ASP A 141 -5.70 -5.38 -10.01
N TYR A 142 -6.54 -5.10 -9.01
CA TYR A 142 -7.69 -5.94 -8.73
C TYR A 142 -8.91 -5.37 -9.45
N VAL A 143 -9.64 -6.27 -10.12
CA VAL A 143 -10.76 -5.93 -10.99
C VAL A 143 -11.99 -6.78 -10.67
N LEU A 144 -13.18 -6.21 -10.88
CA LEU A 144 -14.44 -6.93 -10.96
C LEU A 144 -14.88 -6.95 -12.43
N GLY A 145 -14.88 -8.13 -13.05
CA GLY A 145 -14.90 -8.29 -14.50
C GLY A 145 -13.66 -7.63 -15.13
N ASP A 146 -13.88 -6.54 -15.86
CA ASP A 146 -12.81 -5.74 -16.49
C ASP A 146 -12.68 -4.33 -15.90
N ARG A 147 -13.32 -4.04 -14.75
CA ARG A 147 -13.28 -2.73 -14.11
C ARG A 147 -12.42 -2.74 -12.85
N LYS A 148 -11.46 -1.83 -12.77
CA LYS A 148 -10.53 -1.70 -11.66
C LYS A 148 -11.20 -1.16 -10.41
N PHE A 149 -10.87 -1.75 -9.26
CA PHE A 149 -11.26 -1.22 -7.95
C PHE A 149 -10.12 -1.28 -6.93
N GLY A 150 -9.07 -2.07 -7.17
CA GLY A 150 -7.91 -2.16 -6.28
C GLY A 150 -6.61 -1.77 -6.97
N GLY A 151 -5.85 -0.87 -6.36
CA GLY A 151 -4.50 -0.50 -6.79
C GLY A 151 -3.45 -1.05 -5.84
N ASN A 152 -2.41 -1.69 -6.39
CA ASN A 152 -1.41 -2.40 -5.59
C ASN A 152 -0.02 -1.82 -5.73
N ALA A 153 0.76 -1.90 -4.65
CA ALA A 153 2.19 -1.66 -4.68
C ALA A 153 2.91 -2.51 -3.62
N GLN A 154 4.21 -2.72 -3.84
CA GLN A 154 5.07 -3.52 -2.98
C GLN A 154 6.39 -2.81 -2.70
N SER A 155 6.99 -3.16 -1.57
CA SER A 155 8.41 -2.98 -1.31
C SER A 155 8.96 -4.27 -0.74
N ILE A 156 10.13 -4.67 -1.24
CA ILE A 156 10.76 -5.95 -0.92
C ILE A 156 12.13 -5.66 -0.33
N THR A 157 12.39 -6.29 0.81
CA THR A 157 13.69 -6.32 1.48
C THR A 157 14.25 -7.74 1.42
N LYS A 158 15.48 -7.94 1.91
CA LYS A 158 16.14 -9.25 1.90
C LYS A 158 15.30 -10.38 2.53
N ASN A 159 14.56 -10.09 3.60
CA ASN A 159 13.88 -11.11 4.41
C ASN A 159 12.36 -10.95 4.44
N ARG A 160 11.84 -9.81 4.00
CA ARG A 160 10.44 -9.40 4.22
C ARG A 160 9.94 -8.55 3.07
N TRP A 161 8.65 -8.54 2.87
CA TRP A 161 8.00 -7.69 1.89
C TRP A 161 6.74 -7.07 2.47
N VAL A 162 6.35 -5.92 1.92
CA VAL A 162 5.04 -5.32 2.10
C VAL A 162 4.28 -5.37 0.79
N HIS A 163 3.00 -5.68 0.88
CA HIS A 163 2.02 -5.53 -0.17
C HIS A 163 0.87 -4.71 0.39
N HIS A 164 0.64 -3.52 -0.15
CA HIS A 164 -0.51 -2.71 0.23
C HIS A 164 -1.43 -2.48 -0.96
N THR A 165 -2.73 -2.44 -0.66
CA THR A 165 -3.78 -2.21 -1.62
C THR A 165 -4.65 -1.05 -1.14
N SER A 166 -4.89 -0.09 -2.02
CA SER A 166 -6.00 0.85 -1.88
C SER A 166 -7.22 0.31 -2.63
N PHE A 167 -8.30 0.06 -1.89
CA PHE A 167 -9.58 -0.39 -2.39
C PHE A 167 -10.54 0.80 -2.55
N LEU A 168 -11.01 1.02 -3.77
CA LEU A 168 -11.90 2.10 -4.14
C LEU A 168 -13.33 1.78 -3.70
N TRP A 169 -13.72 2.31 -2.54
CA TRP A 169 -15.06 2.10 -2.03
C TRP A 169 -16.10 2.93 -2.78
N ASP A 170 -15.79 4.22 -2.88
CA ASP A 170 -16.48 5.24 -3.67
C ASP A 170 -15.46 6.31 -4.07
N TYR A 171 -15.90 7.35 -4.77
CA TYR A 171 -15.09 8.52 -5.05
C TYR A 171 -15.90 9.75 -5.44
N ASP A 172 -15.32 10.91 -5.15
CA ASP A 172 -15.70 12.18 -5.75
C ASP A 172 -15.04 12.35 -7.13
N VAL A 173 -15.84 12.67 -8.16
CA VAL A 173 -15.35 12.94 -9.52
C VAL A 173 -14.39 14.14 -9.54
N LYS A 174 -14.63 15.16 -8.71
CA LYS A 174 -13.72 16.31 -8.54
C LYS A 174 -12.34 15.83 -8.11
N ASN A 175 -12.27 14.96 -7.10
CA ASN A 175 -11.00 14.42 -6.59
C ASN A 175 -10.23 13.65 -7.67
N MET A 176 -10.92 12.89 -8.51
CA MET A 176 -10.28 12.17 -9.61
C MET A 176 -9.69 13.10 -10.69
N SER A 177 -10.22 14.32 -10.83
CA SER A 177 -9.71 15.29 -11.80
C SER A 177 -8.33 15.87 -11.45
N TYR A 178 -7.85 15.65 -10.22
CA TYR A 178 -6.51 16.06 -9.81
C TYR A 178 -5.39 15.25 -10.48
N LEU A 179 -5.68 14.09 -11.05
CA LEU A 179 -4.68 13.20 -11.64
C LEU A 179 -4.65 13.31 -13.16
N LYS A 180 -3.44 13.41 -13.70
CA LYS A 180 -3.18 13.26 -15.14
C LYS A 180 -3.24 11.79 -15.52
N LEU A 181 -3.58 11.52 -16.79
CA LEU A 181 -3.41 10.18 -17.32
C LEU A 181 -1.91 9.86 -17.42
N PRO A 182 -1.42 8.79 -16.76
CA PRO A 182 -0.01 8.47 -16.82
C PRO A 182 0.38 8.00 -18.22
N ALA A 183 1.65 8.22 -18.62
CA ALA A 183 2.18 7.78 -19.91
C ALA A 183 2.05 6.26 -20.13
N LYS A 184 2.12 5.48 -19.05
CA LYS A 184 1.91 4.03 -19.06
C LYS A 184 0.59 3.71 -18.37
N VAL A 185 -0.36 3.16 -19.13
CA VAL A 185 -1.62 2.62 -18.65
C VAL A 185 -1.66 1.10 -18.85
N PRO A 186 -2.44 0.34 -18.05
CA PRO A 186 -2.62 -1.09 -18.27
C PRO A 186 -3.19 -1.37 -19.67
N GLN A 187 -2.76 -2.46 -20.29
CA GLN A 187 -3.19 -2.81 -21.65
C GLN A 187 -4.69 -3.12 -21.69
N TYR A 188 -5.20 -3.78 -20.65
CA TYR A 188 -6.63 -4.10 -20.53
C TYR A 188 -7.53 -2.86 -20.31
N ARG A 189 -6.97 -1.66 -20.14
CA ARG A 189 -7.76 -0.43 -20.13
C ARG A 189 -8.47 -0.20 -21.47
N LEU A 190 -7.90 -0.65 -22.58
CA LEU A 190 -8.50 -0.54 -23.92
C LEU A 190 -8.99 0.88 -24.26
N ARG A 191 -8.21 1.90 -23.87
CA ARG A 191 -8.50 3.34 -24.07
C ARG A 191 -9.82 3.83 -23.45
N ARG A 192 -10.43 3.06 -22.53
CA ARG A 192 -11.60 3.50 -21.77
C ARG A 192 -11.32 4.79 -21.00
N SER A 193 -12.37 5.59 -20.85
CA SER A 193 -12.36 6.75 -19.95
C SER A 193 -12.07 6.28 -18.52
N HIS A 194 -11.71 7.19 -17.62
CA HIS A 194 -11.46 6.81 -16.23
C HIS A 194 -12.71 6.19 -15.59
N MET A 195 -13.88 6.78 -15.84
CA MET A 195 -15.16 6.34 -15.29
C MET A 195 -15.59 4.96 -15.80
N ASP A 196 -15.30 4.64 -17.06
CA ASP A 196 -15.63 3.32 -17.64
C ASP A 196 -14.60 2.23 -17.25
N PHE A 197 -13.44 2.66 -16.77
CA PHE A 197 -12.34 1.76 -16.40
C PHE A 197 -12.42 1.31 -14.95
N ILE A 198 -13.00 2.10 -14.05
CA ILE A 198 -13.09 1.79 -12.62
C ILE A 198 -14.50 1.34 -12.22
N CYS A 199 -14.62 0.72 -11.04
CA CYS A 199 -15.91 0.50 -10.38
C CYS A 199 -15.80 0.73 -8.88
N ARG A 200 -16.95 1.02 -8.26
CA ARG A 200 -17.07 1.31 -6.82
C ARG A 200 -17.41 0.03 -6.08
N MET A 201 -16.67 -0.29 -5.02
CA MET A 201 -16.97 -1.48 -4.23
C MET A 201 -18.29 -1.40 -3.45
N LYS A 202 -18.77 -0.18 -3.13
CA LYS A 202 -20.05 0.00 -2.43
C LYS A 202 -21.25 -0.61 -3.16
N GLU A 203 -21.13 -0.85 -4.47
CA GLU A 203 -22.17 -1.48 -5.32
C GLU A 203 -22.24 -3.01 -5.14
N TYR A 204 -21.22 -3.63 -4.55
CA TYR A 204 -21.08 -5.09 -4.49
C TYR A 204 -21.20 -5.67 -3.07
N LEU A 205 -20.73 -4.96 -2.05
CA LEU A 205 -20.81 -5.39 -0.65
C LEU A 205 -20.63 -4.23 0.34
N PRO A 206 -21.09 -4.35 1.60
CA PRO A 206 -20.80 -3.41 2.68
C PRO A 206 -19.34 -3.45 3.17
N ARG A 207 -18.88 -2.35 3.80
CA ARG A 207 -17.49 -2.23 4.30
C ARG A 207 -17.18 -3.26 5.38
N SER A 208 -18.11 -3.44 6.31
CA SER A 208 -18.05 -4.45 7.37
C SER A 208 -17.79 -5.82 6.78
N ASP A 209 -18.57 -6.19 5.78
CA ASP A 209 -18.52 -7.52 5.15
C ASP A 209 -17.19 -7.73 4.43
N PHE A 210 -16.69 -6.71 3.72
CA PHE A 210 -15.36 -6.77 3.10
C PHE A 210 -14.25 -7.00 4.15
N ILE A 211 -14.27 -6.26 5.25
CA ILE A 211 -13.28 -6.37 6.32
C ILE A 211 -13.35 -7.75 6.99
N GLU A 212 -14.55 -8.21 7.34
CA GLU A 212 -14.77 -9.52 7.97
C GLU A 212 -14.35 -10.67 7.06
N ARG A 213 -14.72 -10.62 5.77
CA ARG A 213 -14.29 -11.61 4.78
C ARG A 213 -12.79 -11.61 4.55
N THR A 214 -12.15 -10.44 4.58
CA THR A 214 -10.68 -10.33 4.49
C THR A 214 -9.99 -10.99 5.69
N ILE A 215 -10.50 -10.76 6.90
CA ILE A 215 -9.98 -11.41 8.11
C ILE A 215 -10.18 -12.92 8.05
N LYS A 216 -11.36 -13.38 7.63
CA LYS A 216 -11.65 -14.80 7.46
C LYS A 216 -10.75 -15.47 6.41
N ALA A 217 -10.46 -14.79 5.30
CA ALA A 217 -9.54 -15.29 4.29
C ALA A 217 -8.09 -15.39 4.82
N LEU A 218 -7.69 -14.45 5.68
CA LEU A 218 -6.39 -14.50 6.39
C LEU A 218 -6.32 -15.67 7.37
N ASP A 219 -7.39 -15.96 8.12
CA ASP A 219 -7.45 -17.10 9.06
C ASP A 219 -7.26 -18.46 8.37
N GLY A 220 -7.55 -18.55 7.07
CA GLY A 220 -7.26 -19.76 6.28
C GLY A 220 -5.77 -20.00 6.01
N GLN A 221 -4.91 -19.01 6.21
CA GLN A 221 -3.48 -19.06 5.86
C GLN A 221 -2.57 -18.68 7.03
N PHE A 222 -3.09 -17.98 8.04
CA PHE A 222 -2.36 -17.52 9.21
C PHE A 222 -3.17 -17.78 10.47
N SER A 223 -2.48 -17.91 11.60
CA SER A 223 -3.12 -17.70 12.89
C SER A 223 -3.24 -16.18 13.12
N VAL A 224 -4.45 -15.62 13.01
CA VAL A 224 -4.64 -14.17 13.13
C VAL A 224 -4.83 -13.77 14.60
N LYS A 225 -4.06 -12.77 15.04
CA LYS A 225 -4.18 -12.19 16.39
C LYS A 225 -4.39 -10.69 16.29
N SER A 226 -5.55 -10.23 16.75
CA SER A 226 -5.83 -8.79 16.86
C SER A 226 -4.95 -8.15 17.94
N ILE A 227 -4.42 -6.98 17.63
CA ILE A 227 -3.60 -6.17 18.53
C ILE A 227 -4.01 -4.70 18.44
N SER A 228 -3.79 -3.94 19.52
CA SER A 228 -4.06 -2.51 19.55
C SER A 228 -2.83 -1.72 19.09
N LEU A 229 -3.05 -0.53 18.53
CA LEU A 229 -1.96 0.34 18.04
C LEU A 229 -1.01 0.75 19.18
N GLU A 230 -1.54 1.00 20.38
CA GLU A 230 -0.76 1.42 21.55
C GLU A 230 0.27 0.37 21.99
N SER A 231 -0.02 -0.91 21.73
CA SER A 231 0.90 -2.01 22.05
C SER A 231 2.18 -2.01 21.20
N ILE A 232 2.13 -1.37 20.03
CA ILE A 232 3.23 -1.28 19.07
C ILE A 232 4.14 -0.09 19.42
N ASP A 233 3.55 1.03 19.82
CA ASP A 233 4.28 2.25 20.12
C ASP A 233 5.12 2.15 21.40
N LYS A 234 4.68 1.35 22.37
CA LYS A 234 5.50 1.04 23.56
C LYS A 234 6.81 0.33 23.19
N LYS A 235 6.80 -0.59 22.22
CA LYS A 235 8.00 -1.29 21.72
C LYS A 235 8.85 -0.42 20.78
N GLY A 236 8.23 0.52 20.06
CA GLY A 236 8.91 1.39 19.10
C GLY A 236 9.83 2.45 19.73
N ARG A 237 9.45 3.00 20.90
CA ARG A 237 10.24 4.04 21.60
C ARG A 237 11.61 3.55 22.08
N GLU A 238 11.79 2.25 22.27
CA GLU A 238 13.09 1.66 22.65
C GLU A 238 14.04 1.48 21.45
N SER A 239 13.52 1.25 20.24
CA SER A 239 14.35 1.05 19.03
C SER A 239 14.70 2.36 18.30
N LEU A 240 13.86 3.39 18.40
CA LEU A 240 14.00 4.68 17.69
C LEU A 240 15.27 5.45 18.10
N LYS A 241 15.70 5.36 19.36
CA LYS A 241 16.93 6.02 19.86
C LYS A 241 18.21 5.61 19.12
N LYS A 242 18.21 4.46 18.43
CA LYS A 242 19.38 3.93 17.70
C LYS A 242 19.35 4.24 16.21
N SER A 243 18.16 4.47 15.62
CA SER A 243 17.99 4.78 14.19
C SER A 243 17.97 6.27 13.89
N GLU A 244 17.43 7.10 14.80
CA GLU A 244 17.40 8.56 14.64
C GLU A 244 18.80 9.14 14.53
N LYS A 245 19.78 8.59 15.29
CA LYS A 245 21.19 9.00 15.22
C LYS A 245 21.83 8.78 13.85
N ARG A 246 21.38 7.76 13.09
CA ARG A 246 21.91 7.43 11.75
C ARG A 246 21.22 8.20 10.62
N ALA A 247 19.95 8.55 10.78
CA ALA A 247 19.20 9.31 9.77
C ALA A 247 19.54 10.81 9.81
N SER A 248 19.82 11.36 10.99
CA SER A 248 20.24 12.77 11.14
C SER A 248 21.61 13.06 10.51
N GLU A 249 22.53 12.10 10.52
CA GLU A 249 23.87 12.25 9.91
C GLU A 249 23.79 12.22 8.37
N ALA A 250 22.94 11.37 7.77
CA ALA A 250 22.80 11.25 6.32
C ALA A 250 22.04 12.42 5.65
N VAL A 251 21.14 13.09 6.38
CA VAL A 251 20.41 14.26 5.86
C VAL A 251 21.28 15.50 5.87
N LEU A 252 22.15 15.67 6.87
CA LEU A 252 23.07 16.82 6.95
C LEU A 252 24.10 16.82 5.81
N GLU A 253 24.65 15.66 5.43
CA GLU A 253 25.61 15.53 4.32
C GLU A 253 24.97 15.79 2.94
N SER A 254 23.67 15.53 2.77
CA SER A 254 22.98 15.79 1.49
C SER A 254 22.63 17.28 1.29
N CYS A 255 22.41 18.01 2.37
CA CYS A 255 22.09 19.44 2.31
C CYS A 255 23.33 20.30 2.03
N THR A 256 24.50 19.94 2.59
CA THR A 256 25.75 20.66 2.32
C THR A 256 26.25 20.47 0.89
N ALA A 257 26.03 19.30 0.27
CA ALA A 257 26.43 19.05 -1.11
C ALA A 257 25.56 19.76 -2.17
N SER A 258 24.33 20.17 -1.84
CA SER A 258 23.43 20.83 -2.80
C SER A 258 23.53 22.36 -2.82
N CYS A 259 24.06 22.97 -1.76
CA CYS A 259 24.18 24.43 -1.64
C CYS A 259 25.41 25.01 -2.36
N ASP A 260 26.44 24.20 -2.64
CA ASP A 260 27.68 24.68 -3.29
C ASP A 260 27.63 24.70 -4.84
N SER A 261 26.48 24.42 -5.47
CA SER A 261 26.40 24.25 -6.95
C SER A 261 25.52 25.26 -7.70
N ASN A 262 24.95 26.28 -7.04
CA ASN A 262 23.98 27.20 -7.68
C ASN A 262 24.21 28.70 -7.41
N GLU A 263 25.45 29.16 -7.28
CA GLU A 263 25.78 30.59 -7.32
C GLU A 263 26.97 30.88 -8.23
N THR A 264 26.75 30.97 -9.55
CA THR A 264 27.39 32.00 -10.38
C THR A 264 26.75 32.07 -11.77
N THR A 265 26.72 33.27 -12.34
CA THR A 265 26.32 33.68 -13.71
C THR A 265 24.84 33.99 -13.97
N VAL A 266 24.44 35.23 -13.67
CA VAL A 266 23.84 36.13 -14.68
C VAL A 266 24.33 37.56 -14.39
N GLU A 267 25.19 38.09 -15.27
CA GLU A 267 25.59 39.49 -15.33
C GLU A 267 24.57 40.32 -16.12
N ASN A 268 24.34 41.56 -15.63
CA ASN A 268 23.98 42.80 -16.31
C ASN A 268 23.50 42.75 -17.78
N PHE A 269 22.24 43.11 -18.03
CA PHE A 269 21.77 44.36 -18.68
C PHE A 269 20.23 44.36 -18.75
#